data_AF-A0A358MZR4-F1
#
_entry.id   AF-A0A358MZR4-F1
#
_cell.length_a   1.000
_cell.length_b   1.000
_cell.length_c   1.000
_cell.angle_alpha   90.00
_cell.angle_beta   90.00
_cell.angle_gamma   90.00
#
_symmetry.space_group_name_H-M   'P 1'
#
loop_
_entity.id
_entity.type
_entity.pdbx_description
1 polymer ?
#
loop_
_entity_poly.entity_id
_entity_poly.type
_entity_poly.pdbx_seq_one_letter_code
_entity_poly.pdbx_strand_id
1 'polypeptide(L)'
;NAGESFLPGADKSTSPVTRHLALSKALFFCFDPTQDPRFRKACAGKTDDPQMLPRATRLERENSVRQDTILVEATQRVRRHAGLREDQLHKQPLMVIVTKWDSWRKLLPDLSHKEPYKVIDGQPIEALDIEKILDASKQVESLLEKLCPEIVATAIGFAEEVFFIPISATGRGPEVDPETGALGIRPRDIKPWWVEIPLLLGFHRSTRGLVGGFYGK
;
A
#
# COMPACT_ATOMS: atom_id res chain seq x y z
N ASN A 1 -11.64 1.24 7.13
CA ASN A 1 -12.51 0.11 6.73
C ASN A 1 -11.68 -1.17 6.73
N ALA A 2 -12.19 -2.25 7.34
CA ALA A 2 -11.51 -3.54 7.30
C ALA A 2 -11.67 -4.18 5.91
N GLY A 3 -10.67 -4.95 5.46
CA GLY A 3 -10.74 -5.67 4.18
C GLY A 3 -11.94 -6.62 4.10
N GLU A 4 -12.33 -7.20 5.24
CA GLU A 4 -13.51 -8.07 5.38
C GLU A 4 -14.83 -7.36 5.02
N SER A 5 -14.92 -6.05 5.21
CA SER A 5 -16.08 -5.25 4.81
C SER A 5 -16.26 -5.20 3.28
N PHE A 6 -15.24 -5.57 2.51
CA PHE A 6 -15.24 -5.62 1.04
C PHE A 6 -15.22 -7.05 0.50
N LEU A 7 -15.49 -8.07 1.33
CA LEU A 7 -15.77 -9.39 0.81
C LEU A 7 -17.12 -9.40 0.08
N PRO A 8 -17.31 -10.28 -0.92
CA PRO A 8 -18.59 -10.44 -1.61
C PRO A 8 -19.73 -10.67 -0.61
N GLY A 9 -20.81 -9.90 -0.73
CA GLY A 9 -21.99 -10.00 0.16
C GLY A 9 -21.85 -9.33 1.53
N ALA A 10 -20.70 -8.72 1.85
CA ALA A 10 -20.51 -7.99 3.11
C ALA A 10 -21.22 -6.62 3.13
N ASP A 11 -21.52 -6.03 1.96
CA ASP A 11 -22.28 -4.79 1.87
C ASP A 11 -23.77 -5.06 2.02
N LYS A 12 -24.38 -4.50 3.08
CA LYS A 12 -25.80 -4.58 3.35
C LYS A 12 -26.41 -3.19 3.24
N SER A 13 -27.62 -3.08 2.71
CA SER A 13 -28.36 -1.81 2.60
C SER A 13 -28.50 -1.07 3.95
N THR A 14 -28.47 -1.82 5.06
CA THR A 14 -28.57 -1.34 6.44
C THR A 14 -27.23 -0.95 7.08
N SER A 15 -26.10 -1.20 6.43
CA SER A 15 -24.76 -0.86 6.94
C SER A 15 -23.85 -0.40 5.78
N PRO A 16 -24.02 0.84 5.29
CA PRO A 16 -23.29 1.35 4.13
C PRO A 16 -21.86 1.75 4.52
N VAL A 17 -21.00 0.76 4.81
CA VAL A 17 -19.60 0.97 5.23
C VAL A 17 -18.78 1.69 4.15
N THR A 18 -19.24 1.69 2.90
CA THR A 18 -18.46 2.12 1.72
C THR A 18 -18.94 3.41 1.08
N ARG A 19 -20.11 3.96 1.45
CA ARG A 19 -20.67 5.18 0.81
C ARG A 19 -19.77 6.40 0.92
N HIS A 20 -19.08 6.56 2.05
CA HIS A 20 -18.18 7.69 2.25
C HIS A 20 -17.02 7.70 1.24
N LEU A 21 -16.62 6.54 0.71
CA LEU A 21 -15.53 6.43 -0.26
C LEU A 21 -15.84 7.15 -1.57
N ALA A 22 -17.11 7.27 -1.95
CA ALA A 22 -17.51 8.03 -3.14
C ALA A 22 -17.33 9.55 -2.98
N LEU A 23 -17.23 10.05 -1.73
CA LEU A 23 -16.99 11.46 -1.42
C LEU A 23 -15.53 11.75 -1.07
N SER A 24 -14.70 10.71 -0.94
CA SER A 24 -13.29 10.83 -0.57
C SER A 24 -12.49 11.62 -1.60
N LYS A 25 -11.57 12.46 -1.12
CA LYS A 25 -10.62 13.24 -1.95
C LYS A 25 -9.34 12.48 -2.30
N ALA A 26 -9.08 11.37 -1.62
CA ALA A 26 -8.04 10.42 -1.95
C ALA A 26 -8.49 9.04 -1.47
N LEU A 27 -8.08 7.99 -2.18
CA LEU A 27 -8.38 6.60 -1.83
C LEU A 27 -7.09 5.89 -1.45
N PHE A 28 -7.16 5.02 -0.44
CA PHE A 28 -6.01 4.28 0.07
C PHE A 28 -6.36 2.78 0.11
N PHE A 29 -5.52 1.97 -0.51
CA PHE A 29 -5.64 0.52 -0.50
C PHE A 29 -4.36 -0.10 0.04
N CYS A 30 -4.44 -0.80 1.17
CA CYS A 30 -3.29 -1.49 1.75
C CYS A 30 -3.16 -2.89 1.14
N PHE A 31 -2.04 -3.13 0.47
CA PHE A 31 -1.64 -4.43 -0.02
C PHE A 31 -0.55 -5.01 0.89
N ASP A 32 -0.70 -6.27 1.30
CA ASP A 32 0.27 -7.02 2.10
C ASP A 32 0.96 -8.10 1.25
N PRO A 33 2.19 -7.83 0.78
CA PRO A 33 3.00 -8.80 0.04
C PRO A 33 3.27 -10.13 0.76
N THR A 34 3.28 -10.15 2.10
CA THR A 34 3.57 -11.39 2.86
C THR A 34 2.42 -12.41 2.77
N GLN A 35 1.23 -11.97 2.36
CA GLN A 35 0.10 -12.86 2.08
C GLN A 35 0.14 -13.43 0.66
N ASP A 36 0.89 -12.84 -0.27
CA ASP A 36 0.95 -13.30 -1.65
C ASP A 36 2.02 -14.41 -1.85
N PRO A 37 1.65 -15.60 -2.37
CA PRO A 37 2.60 -16.68 -2.62
C PRO A 37 3.75 -16.30 -3.58
N ARG A 38 3.50 -15.40 -4.55
CA ARG A 38 4.48 -15.00 -5.57
C ARG A 38 5.55 -14.09 -4.96
N PHE A 39 5.16 -13.19 -4.05
CA PHE A 39 6.11 -12.41 -3.25
C PHE A 39 6.97 -13.27 -2.34
N ARG A 40 6.36 -14.23 -1.64
CA ARG A 40 7.11 -15.19 -0.81
C ARG A 40 8.12 -15.98 -1.63
N LYS A 41 7.71 -16.48 -2.79
CA LYS A 41 8.61 -17.16 -3.74
C LYS A 41 9.75 -16.25 -4.22
N ALA A 42 9.46 -15.00 -4.57
CA ALA A 42 10.46 -14.03 -5.03
C ALA A 42 11.48 -13.66 -3.93
N CYS A 43 11.04 -13.68 -2.67
CA CYS A 43 11.84 -13.39 -1.48
C CYS A 43 12.59 -14.60 -0.91
N ALA A 44 12.39 -15.80 -1.44
CA ALA A 44 13.08 -17.00 -0.98
C ALA A 44 14.60 -16.83 -1.05
N GLY A 45 15.28 -17.08 0.08
CA GLY A 45 16.73 -16.89 0.22
C GLY A 45 17.20 -15.43 0.26
N LYS A 46 16.28 -14.46 0.24
CA LYS A 46 16.59 -13.02 0.30
C LYS A 46 16.16 -12.36 1.60
N THR A 47 15.32 -12.98 2.40
CA THR A 47 14.84 -12.40 3.66
C THR A 47 14.76 -13.45 4.75
N ASP A 48 15.05 -13.04 5.98
CA ASP A 48 14.92 -13.87 7.18
C ASP A 48 13.58 -13.63 7.87
N ASP A 49 12.71 -12.81 7.27
CA ASP A 49 11.39 -12.53 7.81
C ASP A 49 10.54 -13.82 7.85
N PRO A 50 10.09 -14.27 9.04
CA PRO A 50 9.35 -15.52 9.18
C PRO A 50 7.95 -15.50 8.55
N GLN A 51 7.44 -14.33 8.15
CA GLN A 51 6.21 -14.20 7.36
C GLN A 51 6.42 -14.55 5.88
N MET A 52 7.67 -14.48 5.39
CA MET A 52 8.02 -14.73 4.00
C MET A 52 8.43 -16.17 3.70
N LEU A 53 8.72 -16.96 4.73
CA LEU A 53 9.16 -18.35 4.59
C LEU A 53 8.08 -19.28 3.99
N PRO A 54 8.47 -20.34 3.26
CA PRO A 54 7.55 -21.35 2.75
C PRO A 54 6.71 -21.99 3.88
N ARG A 55 5.38 -22.00 3.72
CA ARG A 55 4.42 -22.37 4.77
C ARG A 55 4.19 -23.89 4.83
N ALA A 56 5.17 -24.67 5.28
CA ALA A 56 4.98 -26.11 5.54
C ALA A 56 4.32 -26.41 6.91
N THR A 57 4.19 -25.42 7.81
CA THR A 57 3.87 -25.65 9.24
C THR A 57 2.97 -24.59 9.90
N ARG A 58 2.10 -23.87 9.18
CA ARG A 58 1.15 -22.92 9.81
C ARG A 58 -0.24 -23.52 10.04
N LEU A 59 -0.77 -23.27 11.24
CA LEU A 59 -2.13 -23.54 11.69
C LEU A 59 -3.17 -23.02 10.68
N GLU A 60 -4.28 -23.74 10.55
CA GLU A 60 -5.41 -23.60 9.61
C GLU A 60 -6.08 -22.21 9.50
N ARG A 61 -5.59 -21.17 10.19
CA ARG A 61 -6.26 -19.86 10.33
C ARG A 61 -5.82 -18.77 9.33
N GLU A 62 -4.80 -18.99 8.51
CA GLU A 62 -4.45 -18.04 7.45
C GLU A 62 -5.24 -18.34 6.18
N ASN A 63 -6.53 -18.01 6.18
CA ASN A 63 -7.28 -17.87 4.94
C ASN A 63 -6.62 -16.78 4.11
N SER A 64 -5.88 -17.18 3.07
CA SER A 64 -5.28 -16.27 2.10
C SER A 64 -6.40 -15.58 1.32
N VAL A 65 -6.92 -14.48 1.86
CA VAL A 65 -7.90 -13.66 1.14
C VAL A 65 -7.20 -13.04 -0.07
N ARG A 66 -7.76 -13.27 -1.25
CA ARG A 66 -7.33 -12.68 -2.52
C ARG A 66 -7.51 -11.16 -2.46
N GLN A 67 -6.41 -10.45 -2.22
CA GLN A 67 -6.42 -8.99 -2.05
C GLN A 67 -6.84 -8.25 -3.34
N ASP A 68 -6.59 -8.85 -4.49
CA ASP A 68 -7.08 -8.37 -5.78
C ASP A 68 -8.61 -8.41 -5.87
N THR A 69 -9.25 -9.45 -5.34
CA THR A 69 -10.72 -9.52 -5.29
C THR A 69 -11.29 -8.43 -4.38
N ILE A 70 -10.62 -8.13 -3.26
CA ILE A 70 -10.98 -7.00 -2.37
C ILE A 70 -10.90 -5.68 -3.14
N LEU A 71 -9.81 -5.45 -3.90
CA LEU A 71 -9.63 -4.22 -4.67
C LEU A 71 -10.69 -4.09 -5.77
N VAL A 72 -10.99 -5.16 -6.51
CA VAL A 72 -12.04 -5.18 -7.53
C VAL A 72 -13.40 -4.84 -6.92
N GLU A 73 -13.77 -5.46 -5.81
CA GLU A 73 -15.04 -5.18 -5.14
C GLU A 73 -15.10 -3.73 -4.60
N ALA A 74 -14.01 -3.25 -3.99
CA ALA A 74 -13.93 -1.88 -3.49
C ALA A 74 -14.09 -0.84 -4.63
N THR A 75 -13.38 -1.03 -5.74
CA THR A 75 -13.45 -0.14 -6.90
C THR A 75 -14.84 -0.16 -7.55
N GLN A 76 -15.48 -1.32 -7.69
CA GLN A 76 -16.85 -1.43 -8.20
C GLN A 76 -17.86 -0.71 -7.30
N ARG A 77 -17.72 -0.81 -5.97
CA ARG A 77 -18.59 -0.10 -5.02
C ARG A 77 -18.40 1.41 -5.11
N VAL A 78 -17.16 1.89 -5.20
CA VAL A 78 -16.89 3.32 -5.37
C VAL A 78 -17.49 3.82 -6.68
N ARG A 79 -17.30 3.10 -7.79
CA ARG A 79 -17.93 3.42 -9.09
C ARG A 79 -19.44 3.56 -8.98
N ARG A 80 -20.10 2.58 -8.35
CA ARG A 80 -21.56 2.57 -8.15
C ARG A 80 -22.04 3.77 -7.32
N HIS A 81 -21.36 4.07 -6.22
CA HIS A 81 -21.77 5.15 -5.31
C HIS A 81 -21.41 6.54 -5.81
N ALA A 82 -20.35 6.68 -6.61
CA ALA A 82 -19.95 7.92 -7.25
C ALA A 82 -20.69 8.18 -8.59
N GLY A 83 -21.53 7.22 -9.05
CA GLY A 83 -22.25 7.34 -10.31
C GLY A 83 -21.36 7.32 -11.54
N LEU A 84 -20.20 6.65 -11.46
CA LEU A 84 -19.27 6.54 -12.58
C LEU A 84 -19.76 5.52 -13.60
N ARG A 85 -19.56 5.81 -14.88
CA ARG A 85 -19.71 4.81 -15.93
C ARG A 85 -18.62 3.73 -15.82
N GLU A 86 -18.83 2.59 -16.47
CA GLU A 86 -17.87 1.49 -16.45
C GLU A 86 -16.52 1.88 -17.07
N ASP A 87 -16.53 2.69 -18.12
CA ASP A 87 -15.35 3.17 -18.85
C ASP A 87 -14.68 4.40 -18.23
N GLN A 88 -15.31 5.03 -17.23
CA GLN A 88 -14.87 6.30 -16.69
C GLN A 88 -13.85 6.12 -15.56
N LEU A 89 -12.66 6.70 -15.67
CA LEU A 89 -11.70 6.70 -14.56
C LEU A 89 -12.15 7.63 -13.41
N HIS A 90 -11.79 7.25 -12.18
CA HIS A 90 -12.01 8.03 -10.98
C HIS A 90 -10.98 9.17 -10.91
N LYS A 91 -11.46 10.41 -10.75
CA LYS A 91 -10.61 11.62 -10.76
C LYS A 91 -9.74 11.81 -9.52
N GLN A 92 -10.09 11.16 -8.42
CA GLN A 92 -9.32 11.26 -7.17
C GLN A 92 -8.20 10.22 -7.17
N PRO A 93 -7.02 10.55 -6.63
CA PRO A 93 -5.87 9.66 -6.65
C PRO A 93 -6.10 8.40 -5.82
N LEU A 94 -5.58 7.27 -6.31
CA LEU A 94 -5.52 6.01 -5.60
C LEU A 94 -4.08 5.74 -5.12
N MET A 95 -3.91 5.67 -3.81
CA MET A 95 -2.67 5.22 -3.18
C MET A 95 -2.75 3.71 -2.90
N VAL A 96 -1.99 2.92 -3.65
CA VAL A 96 -1.74 1.51 -3.33
C VAL A 96 -0.57 1.46 -2.37
N ILE A 97 -0.87 1.28 -1.09
CA ILE A 97 0.11 1.21 0.00
C ILE A 97 0.64 -0.22 0.07
N VAL A 98 1.88 -0.42 -0.36
CA VAL A 98 2.56 -1.72 -0.36
C VAL A 98 3.29 -1.90 0.96
N THR A 99 2.64 -2.60 1.88
CA THR A 99 3.08 -2.69 3.29
C THR A 99 4.28 -3.64 3.48
N LYS A 100 4.86 -3.60 4.69
CA LYS A 100 5.96 -4.48 5.12
C LYS A 100 7.18 -4.42 4.21
N TRP A 101 7.52 -3.22 3.74
CA TRP A 101 8.69 -2.96 2.90
C TRP A 101 9.95 -3.67 3.41
N ASP A 102 10.16 -3.67 4.73
CA ASP A 102 11.28 -4.32 5.39
C ASP A 102 11.39 -5.82 5.09
N SER A 103 10.28 -6.54 4.88
CA SER A 103 10.23 -7.97 4.59
C SER A 103 10.67 -8.30 3.15
N TRP A 104 10.51 -7.37 2.20
CA TRP A 104 10.73 -7.60 0.76
C TRP A 104 11.66 -6.58 0.08
N ARG A 105 12.26 -5.64 0.82
CA ARG A 105 13.12 -4.58 0.28
C ARG A 105 14.26 -5.07 -0.62
N LYS A 106 14.75 -6.29 -0.38
CA LYS A 106 15.82 -6.90 -1.20
C LYS A 106 15.38 -7.22 -2.65
N LEU A 107 14.09 -7.10 -2.97
CA LEU A 107 13.60 -7.20 -4.35
C LEU A 107 13.84 -5.92 -5.17
N LEU A 108 14.06 -4.77 -4.51
CA LEU A 108 14.35 -3.48 -5.13
C LEU A 108 15.57 -2.85 -4.42
N PRO A 109 16.78 -3.39 -4.64
CA PRO A 109 17.99 -2.96 -3.93
C PRO A 109 18.38 -1.50 -4.22
N ASP A 110 17.95 -0.96 -5.37
CA ASP A 110 18.29 0.40 -5.81
C ASP A 110 17.32 1.46 -5.29
N LEU A 111 16.20 1.05 -4.67
CA LEU A 111 15.20 1.99 -4.16
C LEU A 111 15.76 2.75 -2.94
N SER A 112 15.77 4.08 -3.04
CA SER A 112 16.37 4.94 -2.03
C SER A 112 15.72 4.78 -0.66
N HIS A 113 16.54 4.58 0.37
CA HIS A 113 16.07 4.53 1.78
C HIS A 113 15.97 5.90 2.46
N LYS A 114 16.45 6.96 1.81
CA LYS A 114 16.43 8.32 2.38
C LYS A 114 14.99 8.84 2.44
N GLU A 115 14.66 9.63 3.45
CA GLU A 115 13.36 10.31 3.51
C GLU A 115 13.15 11.24 2.29
N PRO A 116 11.94 11.34 1.74
CA PRO A 116 11.65 12.13 0.55
C PRO A 116 11.25 13.56 0.95
N TYR A 117 12.08 14.22 1.75
CA TYR A 117 11.91 15.62 2.12
C TYR A 117 13.01 16.46 1.51
N LYS A 118 12.65 17.67 1.11
CA LYS A 118 13.54 18.65 0.50
C LYS A 118 13.47 19.95 1.28
N VAL A 119 14.61 20.38 1.80
CA VAL A 119 14.79 21.72 2.35
C VAL A 119 14.59 22.74 1.23
N ILE A 120 13.76 23.74 1.49
CA ILE A 120 13.50 24.85 0.57
C ILE A 120 14.26 26.08 1.06
N ASP A 121 15.13 26.63 0.20
CA ASP A 121 15.96 27.77 0.54
C ASP A 121 15.11 28.96 1.04
N GLY A 122 15.52 29.52 2.18
CA GLY A 122 14.84 30.64 2.80
C GLY A 122 13.53 30.28 3.53
N GLN A 123 13.16 29.01 3.64
CA GLN A 123 12.00 28.57 4.41
C GLN A 123 12.42 27.68 5.61
N PRO A 124 11.76 27.81 6.77
CA PRO A 124 12.02 26.96 7.93
C PRO A 124 11.34 25.57 7.84
N ILE A 125 10.74 25.25 6.69
CA ILE A 125 9.96 24.04 6.46
C ILE A 125 10.52 23.28 5.25
N GLU A 126 10.32 21.97 5.27
CA GLU A 126 10.63 21.10 4.14
C GLU A 126 9.39 20.83 3.30
N ALA A 127 9.59 20.61 2.00
CA ALA A 127 8.56 20.13 1.09
C ALA A 127 8.75 18.63 0.83
N LEU A 128 7.70 17.96 0.35
CA LEU A 128 7.86 16.62 -0.19
C LEU A 128 8.73 16.67 -1.46
N ASP A 129 9.72 15.80 -1.56
CA ASP A 129 10.43 15.52 -2.80
C ASP A 129 9.56 14.59 -3.66
N ILE A 130 8.75 15.18 -4.53
CA ILE A 130 7.75 14.44 -5.31
C ILE A 130 8.43 13.56 -6.35
N GLU A 131 9.51 14.02 -6.97
CA GLU A 131 10.23 13.24 -7.98
C GLU A 131 10.74 11.92 -7.40
N LYS A 132 11.32 11.97 -6.21
CA LYS A 132 11.78 10.78 -5.51
C LYS A 132 10.66 9.81 -5.12
N ILE A 133 9.50 10.34 -4.73
CA ILE A 133 8.32 9.51 -4.43
C ILE A 133 7.79 8.85 -5.71
N LEU A 134 7.75 9.59 -6.83
CA LEU A 134 7.31 9.05 -8.12
C LEU A 134 8.27 7.99 -8.67
N ASP A 135 9.57 8.17 -8.51
CA ASP A 135 10.56 7.16 -8.90
C ASP A 135 10.38 5.87 -8.09
N ALA A 136 10.27 5.98 -6.76
CA ALA A 136 9.97 4.84 -5.91
C ALA A 136 8.63 4.16 -6.30
N SER A 137 7.59 4.95 -6.58
CA SER A 137 6.30 4.46 -7.04
C SER A 137 6.42 3.64 -8.32
N LYS A 138 7.16 4.14 -9.31
CA LYS A 138 7.37 3.47 -10.60
C LYS A 138 8.14 2.15 -10.44
N GLN A 139 9.16 2.12 -9.58
CA GLN A 139 9.90 0.89 -9.31
C GLN A 139 9.02 -0.19 -8.65
N VAL A 140 8.16 0.22 -7.71
CA VAL A 140 7.22 -0.69 -7.04
C VAL A 140 6.11 -1.15 -8.00
N GLU A 141 5.59 -0.27 -8.83
CA GLU A 141 4.66 -0.60 -9.91
C GLU A 141 5.25 -1.68 -10.83
N SER A 142 6.46 -1.46 -11.36
CA SER A 142 7.15 -2.44 -12.21
C SER A 142 7.40 -3.80 -11.52
N LEU A 143 7.58 -3.81 -10.19
CA LEU A 143 7.68 -5.06 -9.43
C LEU A 143 6.30 -5.74 -9.33
N LEU A 144 5.26 -4.97 -9.03
CA LEU A 144 3.89 -5.48 -8.94
C LEU A 144 3.35 -5.94 -10.28
N GLU A 145 3.69 -5.31 -11.40
CA GLU A 145 3.32 -5.80 -12.74
C GLU A 145 3.87 -7.21 -13.00
N LYS A 146 5.08 -7.50 -12.50
CA LYS A 146 5.71 -8.82 -12.66
C LYS A 146 5.12 -9.87 -11.71
N LEU A 147 4.82 -9.48 -10.47
CA LEU A 147 4.40 -10.42 -9.42
C LEU A 147 2.89 -10.51 -9.28
N CYS A 148 2.17 -9.39 -9.29
CA CYS A 148 0.74 -9.24 -9.04
C CYS A 148 0.08 -8.32 -10.10
N PRO A 149 0.14 -8.67 -11.40
CA PRO A 149 -0.35 -7.82 -12.48
C PRO A 149 -1.82 -7.43 -12.32
N GLU A 150 -2.63 -8.29 -11.71
CA GLU A 150 -4.05 -8.03 -11.46
C GLU A 150 -4.30 -6.85 -10.49
N ILE A 151 -3.40 -6.61 -9.53
CA ILE A 151 -3.48 -5.43 -8.63
C ILE A 151 -3.23 -4.16 -9.43
N VAL A 152 -2.18 -4.16 -10.25
CA VAL A 152 -1.80 -3.00 -11.07
C VAL A 152 -2.89 -2.69 -12.09
N ALA A 153 -3.34 -3.69 -12.84
CA ALA A 153 -4.39 -3.54 -13.84
C ALA A 153 -5.69 -3.01 -13.24
N THR A 154 -6.10 -3.51 -12.07
CA THR A 154 -7.30 -3.03 -11.38
C THR A 154 -7.16 -1.58 -10.92
N ALA A 155 -6.01 -1.22 -10.35
CA ALA A 155 -5.76 0.13 -9.85
C ALA A 155 -5.73 1.16 -10.99
N ILE A 156 -4.96 0.90 -12.04
CA ILE A 156 -4.80 1.78 -13.21
C ILE A 156 -6.11 1.86 -14.02
N GLY A 157 -6.84 0.75 -14.15
CA GLY A 157 -8.16 0.74 -14.79
C GLY A 157 -9.25 1.45 -13.98
N PHE A 158 -8.96 1.86 -12.74
CA PHE A 158 -9.92 2.52 -11.86
C PHE A 158 -9.72 4.03 -11.73
N ALA A 159 -8.49 4.53 -11.56
CA ALA A 159 -8.22 5.94 -11.24
C ALA A 159 -7.29 6.62 -12.26
N GLU A 160 -7.43 7.94 -12.43
CA GLU A 160 -6.58 8.75 -13.33
C GLU A 160 -5.13 8.85 -12.83
N GLU A 161 -4.94 8.91 -11.51
CA GLU A 161 -3.63 8.92 -10.87
C GLU A 161 -3.54 7.76 -9.86
N VAL A 162 -2.52 6.92 -10.01
CA VAL A 162 -2.23 5.78 -9.13
C VAL A 162 -0.79 5.87 -8.65
N PHE A 163 -0.57 5.66 -7.35
CA PHE A 163 0.75 5.63 -6.76
C PHE A 163 0.94 4.36 -5.94
N PHE A 164 2.05 3.66 -6.16
CA PHE A 164 2.40 2.42 -5.49
C PHE A 164 3.48 2.69 -4.44
N ILE A 165 3.07 3.03 -3.22
CA ILE A 165 3.99 3.54 -2.20
C ILE A 165 4.40 2.41 -1.25
N PRO A 166 5.69 2.02 -1.20
CA PRO A 166 6.16 1.07 -0.21
C PRO A 166 6.20 1.73 1.16
N ILE A 167 5.73 1.03 2.20
CA ILE A 167 5.84 1.49 3.59
C ILE A 167 6.18 0.33 4.52
N SER A 168 6.77 0.63 5.67
CA SER A 168 6.83 -0.30 6.79
C SER A 168 6.37 0.38 8.07
N ALA A 169 5.25 -0.08 8.62
CA ALA A 169 4.71 0.48 9.85
C ALA A 169 5.58 0.18 11.08
N THR A 170 6.17 -1.01 11.12
CA THR A 170 7.04 -1.47 12.22
C THR A 170 8.52 -1.25 11.92
N GLY A 171 8.90 -1.11 10.65
CA GLY A 171 10.32 -1.05 10.24
C GLY A 171 11.06 -2.37 10.27
N ARG A 172 10.39 -3.43 10.73
CA ARG A 172 10.99 -4.73 11.01
C ARG A 172 9.94 -5.84 11.03
N GLY A 173 10.37 -7.03 10.61
CA GLY A 173 9.58 -8.25 10.68
C GLY A 173 9.38 -8.72 12.12
N PRO A 174 8.39 -9.59 12.35
CA PRO A 174 8.16 -10.18 13.66
C PRO A 174 9.26 -11.18 14.04
N GLU A 175 9.44 -11.34 15.34
CA GLU A 175 10.27 -12.36 15.95
C GLU A 175 9.38 -13.54 16.39
N VAL A 176 9.95 -14.75 16.41
CA VAL A 176 9.28 -15.91 16.99
C VAL A 176 9.49 -15.85 18.51
N ASP A 177 8.41 -15.82 19.26
CA ASP A 177 8.43 -15.94 20.71
C ASP A 177 8.91 -17.36 21.08
N PRO A 178 10.02 -17.51 21.83
CA PRO A 178 10.56 -18.81 22.19
C PRO A 178 9.64 -19.61 23.13
N GLU A 179 8.76 -18.96 23.91
CA GLU A 179 7.87 -19.64 24.85
C GLU A 179 6.59 -20.13 24.17
N THR A 180 5.99 -19.28 23.32
CA THR A 180 4.68 -19.57 22.70
C THR A 180 4.78 -20.07 21.26
N GLY A 181 5.93 -19.88 20.60
CA GLY A 181 6.11 -20.11 19.16
C GLY A 181 5.34 -19.11 18.28
N ALA A 182 4.67 -18.12 18.88
CA ALA A 182 3.90 -17.13 18.15
C ALA A 182 4.80 -16.08 17.50
N LEU A 183 4.33 -15.47 16.41
CA LEU A 183 4.98 -14.29 15.86
C LEU A 183 4.57 -13.05 16.62
N GLY A 184 5.54 -12.27 17.07
CA GLY A 184 5.32 -11.00 17.78
C GLY A 184 6.25 -9.89 17.27
N ILE A 185 5.77 -8.65 17.35
CA ILE A 185 6.61 -7.47 17.11
C ILE A 185 7.18 -7.00 18.45
N ARG A 186 8.49 -6.81 18.50
CA ARG A 186 9.16 -6.25 19.68
C ARG A 186 9.04 -4.72 19.69
N PRO A 187 8.25 -4.11 20.61
CA PRO A 187 7.88 -2.69 20.48
C PRO A 187 9.05 -1.71 20.53
N ARG A 188 10.07 -2.00 21.35
CA ARG A 188 11.25 -1.12 21.51
C ARG A 188 12.08 -0.94 20.25
N ASP A 189 11.93 -1.83 19.28
CA ASP A 189 12.73 -1.82 18.05
C ASP A 189 11.95 -1.32 16.84
N ILE A 190 10.69 -0.88 17.03
CA ILE A 190 9.86 -0.31 15.97
C ILE A 190 10.58 0.90 15.36
N LYS A 191 10.78 0.85 14.04
CA LYS A 191 11.45 1.90 13.27
C LYS A 191 10.71 2.18 11.96
N PRO A 192 9.55 2.87 12.02
CA PRO A 192 8.69 3.03 10.85
C PRO A 192 9.44 3.65 9.67
N TRP A 193 9.01 3.29 8.46
CA TRP A 193 9.58 3.80 7.23
C TRP A 193 8.47 4.24 6.28
N TRP A 194 8.49 5.54 5.95
CA TRP A 194 7.59 6.21 4.99
C TRP A 194 6.09 6.08 5.30
N VAL A 195 5.70 5.84 6.55
CA VAL A 195 4.29 5.58 6.91
C VAL A 195 3.38 6.78 6.63
N GLU A 196 3.92 7.98 6.76
CA GLU A 196 3.23 9.24 6.52
C GLU A 196 3.16 9.63 5.03
N ILE A 197 4.05 9.09 4.20
CA ILE A 197 4.21 9.50 2.80
C ILE A 197 2.94 9.32 1.96
N PRO A 198 2.21 8.19 2.02
CA PRO A 198 0.95 8.06 1.28
C PRO A 198 -0.05 9.16 1.63
N LEU A 199 -0.16 9.50 2.93
CA LEU A 199 -1.10 10.51 3.40
C LEU A 199 -0.69 11.92 2.95
N LEU A 200 0.59 12.27 3.12
CA LEU A 200 1.13 13.57 2.71
C LEU A 200 1.02 13.76 1.18
N LEU A 201 1.33 12.72 0.40
CA LEU A 201 1.13 12.74 -1.05
C LEU A 201 -0.36 12.86 -1.41
N GLY A 202 -1.24 12.17 -0.68
CA GLY A 202 -2.69 12.24 -0.84
C GLY A 202 -3.20 13.66 -0.64
N PHE A 203 -2.76 14.35 0.41
CA PHE A 203 -3.07 15.76 0.64
C PHE A 203 -2.49 16.66 -0.44
N HIS A 204 -1.23 16.46 -0.82
CA HIS A 204 -0.59 17.23 -1.89
C HIS A 204 -1.37 17.17 -3.20
N ARG A 205 -1.84 15.97 -3.58
CA ARG A 205 -2.57 15.73 -4.84
C ARG A 205 -4.03 16.17 -4.80
N SER A 206 -4.70 16.00 -3.67
CA SER A 206 -6.14 16.22 -3.57
C SER A 206 -6.55 17.58 -3.01
N THR A 207 -5.65 18.25 -2.29
CA THR A 207 -5.92 19.51 -1.58
C THR A 207 -4.82 20.53 -1.86
N ARG A 208 -5.07 21.39 -2.84
CA ARG A 208 -4.11 22.40 -3.29
C ARG A 208 -3.64 23.28 -2.12
N GLY A 209 -2.32 23.37 -1.95
CA GLY A 209 -1.69 24.26 -0.98
C GLY A 209 -1.61 23.74 0.46
N LEU A 210 -2.13 22.53 0.75
CA LEU A 210 -2.05 21.96 2.11
C LEU A 210 -0.68 21.36 2.42
N VAL A 211 -0.09 20.64 1.46
CA VAL A 211 1.26 20.07 1.57
C VAL A 211 2.08 20.51 0.37
N GLY A 212 3.24 21.12 0.62
CA GLY A 212 4.17 21.57 -0.42
C GLY A 212 4.87 20.38 -1.08
N GLY A 213 5.07 20.47 -2.40
CA GLY A 213 5.81 19.48 -3.18
C GLY A 213 6.86 20.15 -4.04
N PHE A 214 8.09 19.63 -3.98
CA PHE A 214 9.19 19.95 -4.85
C PHE A 214 9.24 18.95 -5.99
N TYR A 215 9.23 19.46 -7.21
CA TYR A 215 9.41 18.71 -8.45
C TYR A 215 10.76 19.20 -8.98
N GLY A 216 11.76 18.32 -9.11
CA GLY A 216 13.10 18.71 -9.55
C GLY A 216 13.07 19.61 -10.79
N LYS A 217 13.97 20.59 -10.83
CA LYS A 217 14.34 21.32 -12.04
C LYS A 217 15.61 20.73 -12.60
#